data_AF-A0A3A5RL96-F1
#
_entry.id   AF-A0A3A5RL96-F1
#
_cell.length_a   1.000
_cell.length_b   1.000
_cell.length_c   1.000
_cell.angle_alpha   90.00
_cell.angle_beta   90.00
_cell.angle_gamma   90.00
#
_symmetry.space_group_name_H-M   'P 1'
#
loop_
_entity.id
_entity.type
_entity.pdbx_description
1 polymer ?
#
loop_
_entity_poly.entity_id
_entity_poly.type
_entity_poly.pdbx_seq_one_letter_code
_entity_poly.pdbx_strand_id
1 'polypeptide(L)'
;MEENRIRQIKAVVTWTVLWMAVLVLLSMVCVASSGLLPAETVGQWVWFDKASFLLAGCILSALIFKSKGDFISLDSVIFWVLVVLGGSEAILGLRQLYGFATSGHSMYALTGSFFNPGPYSGYLAMILPVCLYQWLVCGR
;
A
#
# COMPACT_ATOMS: atom_id res chain seq x y z
N MET A 1 22.63 -28.06 -1.18
CA MET A 1 22.84 -26.64 -1.57
C MET A 1 21.79 -26.18 -2.57
N GLU A 2 21.54 -26.95 -3.64
CA GLU A 2 20.49 -26.72 -4.67
C GLU A 2 19.08 -26.54 -4.08
N GLU A 3 18.65 -27.46 -3.23
CA GLU A 3 17.30 -27.49 -2.65
C GLU A 3 17.00 -26.25 -1.79
N ASN A 4 17.98 -25.80 -1.01
CA ASN A 4 17.83 -24.57 -0.20
C ASN A 4 17.73 -23.33 -1.09
N ARG A 5 18.43 -23.30 -2.24
CA ARG A 5 18.34 -22.21 -3.22
C ARG A 5 16.96 -22.15 -3.86
N ILE A 6 16.41 -23.29 -4.27
CA ILE A 6 15.07 -23.38 -4.86
C ILE A 6 14.01 -22.91 -3.86
N ARG A 7 14.12 -23.32 -2.59
CA ARG A 7 13.22 -22.87 -1.52
C ARG A 7 13.30 -21.35 -1.30
N GLN A 8 14.51 -20.78 -1.25
CA GLN A 8 14.71 -19.33 -1.14
C GLN A 8 14.06 -18.57 -2.31
N ILE A 9 14.25 -19.04 -3.55
CA ILE A 9 13.63 -18.43 -4.73
C ILE A 9 12.10 -18.47 -4.62
N LYS A 10 11.51 -19.60 -4.24
CA LYS A 10 10.06 -19.73 -4.06
C LYS A 10 9.53 -18.76 -2.98
N ALA A 11 10.25 -18.62 -1.88
CA ALA A 11 9.88 -17.71 -0.80
C ALA A 11 9.91 -16.24 -1.27
N VAL A 12 10.97 -15.81 -1.95
CA VAL A 12 11.09 -14.46 -2.51
C VAL A 12 9.99 -14.19 -3.53
N VAL A 13 9.78 -15.10 -4.49
CA VAL A 13 8.72 -14.95 -5.50
C VAL A 13 7.36 -14.80 -4.82
N THR A 14 7.04 -15.69 -3.88
CA THR A 14 5.75 -15.64 -3.19
C THR A 14 5.57 -14.35 -2.37
N TRP A 15 6.61 -13.90 -1.68
CA TRP A 15 6.59 -12.63 -0.96
C TRP A 15 6.35 -11.44 -1.91
N THR A 16 7.06 -11.40 -3.05
CA THR A 16 6.90 -10.31 -4.04
C THR A 16 5.50 -10.29 -4.68
N VAL A 17 4.92 -11.46 -4.98
CA VAL A 17 3.57 -11.57 -5.52
C VAL A 17 2.54 -11.05 -4.51
N LEU A 18 2.66 -11.45 -3.25
CA LEU A 18 1.78 -10.98 -2.18
C LEU A 18 1.95 -9.48 -1.93
N TRP A 19 3.18 -8.97 -1.97
CA TRP A 19 3.45 -7.53 -1.84
C TRP A 19 2.81 -6.72 -2.94
N MET A 20 2.96 -7.12 -4.20
CA MET A 20 2.29 -6.46 -5.33
C MET A 20 0.77 -6.52 -5.20
N ALA A 21 0.21 -7.66 -4.77
CA ALA A 21 -1.23 -7.83 -4.61
C ALA A 21 -1.80 -6.92 -3.52
N VAL A 22 -1.14 -6.87 -2.36
CA VAL A 22 -1.53 -5.99 -1.25
C VAL A 22 -1.34 -4.52 -1.61
N LEU A 23 -0.27 -4.18 -2.34
CA LEU A 23 -0.05 -2.83 -2.86
C LEU A 23 -1.21 -2.37 -3.74
N VAL A 24 -1.63 -3.19 -4.72
CA VAL A 24 -2.73 -2.87 -5.64
C VAL A 24 -4.07 -2.76 -4.90
N LEU A 25 -4.30 -3.60 -3.89
CA LEU A 25 -5.48 -3.53 -3.04
C LEU A 25 -5.53 -2.20 -2.26
N LEU A 26 -4.43 -1.84 -1.61
CA LEU A 26 -4.36 -0.65 -0.74
C LEU A 26 -4.10 0.64 -1.53
N SER A 27 -3.72 0.57 -2.81
CA SER A 27 -3.54 1.74 -3.67
C SER A 27 -4.85 2.49 -3.98
N MET A 28 -6.00 1.98 -3.51
CA MET A 28 -7.27 2.71 -3.55
C MET A 28 -7.14 4.12 -2.96
N VAL A 29 -6.25 4.31 -1.98
CA VAL A 29 -5.96 5.62 -1.38
C VAL A 29 -5.47 6.64 -2.42
N CYS A 30 -4.75 6.19 -3.45
CA CYS A 30 -4.21 7.02 -4.52
C CYS A 30 -5.19 7.21 -5.70
N VAL A 31 -6.37 6.58 -5.66
CA VAL A 31 -7.39 6.72 -6.71
C VAL A 31 -8.13 8.03 -6.48
N ALA A 32 -7.65 9.10 -7.13
CA ALA A 32 -8.39 10.36 -7.22
C ALA A 32 -9.54 10.21 -8.22
N SER A 33 -10.77 10.52 -7.79
CA SER A 33 -12.00 10.34 -8.57
C SER A 33 -11.89 10.96 -9.96
N SER A 34 -11.91 10.11 -10.99
CA SER A 34 -11.88 10.53 -12.40
C SER A 34 -13.30 10.84 -12.90
N GLY A 35 -13.86 11.96 -12.46
CA GLY A 35 -15.08 12.54 -13.05
C GLY A 35 -16.37 12.46 -12.23
N LEU A 36 -16.32 11.98 -10.98
CA LEU A 36 -17.46 12.11 -10.04
C LEU A 36 -17.36 13.42 -9.24
N LEU A 37 -18.46 13.78 -8.56
CA LEU A 37 -18.46 14.92 -7.65
C LEU A 37 -17.36 14.79 -6.58
N PRO A 38 -16.82 15.90 -6.09
CA PRO A 38 -15.83 15.87 -5.02
C PRO A 38 -16.40 15.13 -3.79
N ALA A 39 -15.56 14.32 -3.13
CA ALA A 39 -15.90 13.44 -2.00
C ALA A 39 -16.69 12.15 -2.33
N GLU A 40 -17.01 11.87 -3.58
CA GLU A 40 -17.59 10.58 -3.98
C GLU A 40 -16.54 9.45 -3.91
N THR A 41 -16.82 8.40 -3.12
CA THR A 41 -15.90 7.27 -2.93
C THR A 41 -16.18 6.09 -3.86
N VAL A 42 -17.21 6.16 -4.70
CA VAL A 42 -17.64 5.08 -5.59
C VAL A 42 -16.49 4.57 -6.47
N GLY A 43 -15.67 5.47 -7.02
CA GLY A 43 -14.50 5.09 -7.82
C GLY A 43 -13.46 4.28 -7.04
N GLN A 44 -13.25 4.61 -5.76
CA GLN A 44 -12.33 3.89 -4.88
C GLN A 44 -12.86 2.49 -4.57
N TRP A 45 -14.16 2.34 -4.31
CA TRP A 45 -14.80 1.04 -4.10
C TRP A 45 -14.75 0.16 -5.34
N VAL A 46 -14.98 0.71 -6.53
CA VAL A 46 -14.86 -0.03 -7.79
C VAL A 46 -13.42 -0.50 -8.03
N TRP A 47 -12.43 0.34 -7.70
CA TRP A 47 -11.02 -0.06 -7.76
C TRP A 47 -10.71 -1.18 -6.78
N PHE A 48 -11.15 -1.03 -5.52
CA PHE A 48 -10.95 -2.02 -4.47
C PHE A 48 -11.59 -3.38 -4.83
N ASP A 49 -12.79 -3.38 -5.40
CA ASP A 49 -13.46 -4.59 -5.86
C ASP A 49 -12.65 -5.32 -6.94
N LYS A 50 -12.21 -4.59 -7.98
CA LYS A 50 -11.32 -5.15 -9.02
C LYS A 50 -10.00 -5.68 -8.46
N ALA A 51 -9.39 -4.94 -7.53
CA ALA A 51 -8.15 -5.33 -6.89
C ALA A 51 -8.32 -6.57 -6.00
N SER A 52 -9.50 -6.76 -5.40
CA SER A 52 -9.80 -7.92 -4.56
C SER A 52 -9.79 -9.24 -5.34
N PHE A 53 -10.24 -9.24 -6.60
CA PHE A 53 -10.12 -10.41 -7.47
C PHE A 53 -8.67 -10.77 -7.78
N LEU A 54 -7.82 -9.77 -8.03
CA LEU A 54 -6.38 -9.98 -8.22
C LEU A 54 -5.73 -10.56 -6.96
N LEU A 55 -6.06 -10.00 -5.78
CA LEU A 55 -5.57 -10.49 -4.50
C LEU A 55 -5.94 -11.97 -4.26
N ALA A 56 -7.20 -12.34 -4.52
CA ALA A 56 -7.64 -13.72 -4.38
C ALA A 56 -6.82 -14.69 -5.26
N GLY A 57 -6.55 -14.30 -6.51
CA GLY A 57 -5.68 -15.05 -7.42
C GLY A 57 -4.24 -15.15 -6.91
N CYS A 58 -3.68 -14.06 -6.40
CA CYS A 58 -2.35 -14.03 -5.81
C CYS A 58 -2.24 -14.93 -4.57
N ILE A 59 -3.23 -14.91 -3.67
CA ILE A 59 -3.27 -15.81 -2.49
C ILE A 59 -3.33 -17.26 -2.95
N LEU A 60 -4.18 -17.60 -3.92
CA LEU A 60 -4.29 -18.96 -4.43
C LEU A 60 -2.96 -19.44 -5.03
N SER A 61 -2.30 -18.59 -5.84
CA SER A 61 -0.98 -18.91 -6.38
C SER A 61 0.07 -19.10 -5.27
N ALA A 62 0.08 -18.23 -4.25
CA ALA A 62 0.97 -18.33 -3.11
C ALA A 62 0.79 -19.64 -2.34
N LEU A 63 -0.46 -20.12 -2.18
CA LEU A 63 -0.76 -21.40 -1.55
C LEU A 63 -0.26 -22.59 -2.38
N ILE A 64 -0.36 -22.52 -3.71
CA ILE A 64 0.13 -23.57 -4.63
C ILE A 64 1.67 -23.64 -4.60
N PHE A 65 2.34 -22.49 -4.60
CA PHE A 65 3.81 -22.42 -4.64
C PHE A 65 4.48 -22.60 -3.27
N LYS A 66 3.72 -22.58 -2.18
CA LYS A 66 4.22 -22.73 -0.81
C LYS A 66 4.86 -24.11 -0.59
N SER A 67 6.13 -24.13 -0.17
CA SER A 67 6.78 -25.38 0.26
C SER A 67 6.42 -25.71 1.71
N LYS A 68 6.49 -27.00 2.08
CA LYS A 68 6.31 -27.41 3.49
C LYS A 68 7.37 -26.72 4.36
N GLY A 69 6.91 -25.96 5.36
CA GLY A 69 7.77 -25.23 6.30
C GLY A 69 8.13 -23.80 5.91
N ASP A 70 7.67 -23.30 4.74
CA ASP A 70 7.87 -21.89 4.38
C ASP A 70 6.91 -21.00 5.18
N PHE A 71 7.48 -20.13 6.02
CA PHE A 71 6.77 -19.07 6.71
C PHE A 71 6.90 -17.78 5.90
N ILE A 72 5.77 -17.28 5.40
CA ILE A 72 5.68 -15.94 4.82
C ILE A 72 4.88 -15.09 5.81
N SER A 73 5.53 -14.07 6.36
CA SER A 73 4.92 -13.10 7.26
C SER A 73 4.06 -12.12 6.46
N LEU A 74 2.75 -12.35 6.45
CA LEU A 74 1.78 -11.42 5.85
C LEU A 74 1.86 -10.04 6.50
N ASP A 75 2.15 -9.99 7.80
CA ASP A 75 2.43 -8.77 8.56
C ASP A 75 3.57 -7.96 7.94
N SER A 76 4.69 -8.60 7.60
CA SER A 76 5.82 -7.94 6.94
C SER A 76 5.43 -7.38 5.58
N VAL A 77 4.66 -8.13 4.79
CA VAL A 77 4.14 -7.68 3.50
C VAL A 77 3.29 -6.42 3.68
N ILE A 78 2.33 -6.44 4.60
CA ILE A 78 1.42 -5.33 4.86
C ILE A 78 2.19 -4.09 5.33
N PHE A 79 3.11 -4.24 6.29
CA PHE A 79 3.88 -3.11 6.81
C PHE A 79 4.71 -2.42 5.72
N TRP A 80 5.41 -3.16 4.88
CA TRP A 80 6.19 -2.56 3.79
C TRP A 80 5.32 -1.88 2.74
N VAL A 81 4.14 -2.43 2.42
CA VAL A 81 3.18 -1.75 1.54
C VAL A 81 2.71 -0.44 2.16
N LEU A 82 2.33 -0.44 3.43
CA LEU A 82 1.90 0.75 4.16
C LEU A 82 3.00 1.83 4.22
N VAL A 83 4.26 1.45 4.42
CA VAL A 83 5.42 2.35 4.38
C VAL A 83 5.54 3.04 3.01
N VAL A 84 5.42 2.28 1.91
CA VAL A 84 5.53 2.83 0.55
C VAL A 84 4.36 3.75 0.22
N LEU A 85 3.12 3.35 0.52
CA LEU A 85 1.94 4.16 0.25
C LEU A 85 1.93 5.43 1.11
N GLY A 86 2.19 5.33 2.41
CA GLY A 86 2.26 6.51 3.29
C GLY A 86 3.42 7.44 2.95
N GLY A 87 4.57 6.90 2.54
CA GLY A 87 5.67 7.70 1.99
C GLY A 87 5.26 8.45 0.74
N SER A 88 4.52 7.81 -0.17
CA SER A 88 4.02 8.46 -1.39
C SER A 88 3.02 9.58 -1.08
N GLU A 89 2.11 9.39 -0.12
CA GLU A 89 1.17 10.42 0.34
C GLU A 89 1.91 11.59 1.00
N ALA A 90 2.94 11.32 1.80
CA ALA A 90 3.77 12.35 2.42
C ALA A 90 4.52 13.18 1.36
N ILE A 91 5.10 12.53 0.33
CA ILE A 91 5.76 13.23 -0.78
C ILE A 91 4.74 14.09 -1.54
N LEU A 92 3.58 13.54 -1.90
CA LEU A 92 2.52 14.29 -2.58
C LEU A 92 2.08 15.48 -1.73
N GLY A 93 1.97 15.29 -0.43
CA GLY A 93 1.64 16.35 0.49
C GLY A 93 2.67 17.47 0.57
N LEU A 94 3.95 17.13 0.67
CA LEU A 94 5.01 18.14 0.60
C LEU A 94 4.98 18.89 -0.73
N ARG A 95 4.74 18.18 -1.84
CA ARG A 95 4.56 18.83 -3.15
C ARG A 95 3.38 19.81 -3.16
N GLN A 96 2.26 19.48 -2.54
CA GLN A 96 1.12 20.39 -2.40
C GLN A 96 1.48 21.61 -1.56
N LEU A 97 2.15 21.41 -0.41
CA LEU A 97 2.56 22.49 0.49
C LEU A 97 3.52 23.49 -0.18
N TYR A 98 4.41 23.01 -1.04
CA TYR A 98 5.36 23.84 -1.79
C TYR A 98 4.82 24.35 -3.14
N GLY A 99 3.56 24.06 -3.49
CA GLY A 99 2.94 24.52 -4.73
C GLY A 99 3.33 23.76 -6.01
N PHE A 100 3.98 22.60 -5.88
CA PHE A 100 4.32 21.70 -7.00
C PHE A 100 3.20 20.72 -7.40
N ALA A 101 2.09 20.72 -6.66
CA ALA A 101 0.89 19.94 -6.93
C ALA A 101 -0.34 20.68 -6.37
N THR A 102 -1.51 20.46 -6.96
CA THR A 102 -2.78 20.98 -6.43
C THR A 102 -3.28 20.11 -5.27
N SER A 103 -3.86 20.74 -4.26
CA SER A 103 -4.62 20.02 -3.24
C SER A 103 -5.95 19.51 -3.80
N GLY A 104 -6.52 18.51 -3.13
CA GLY A 104 -7.85 17.99 -3.46
C GLY A 104 -9.00 18.92 -3.08
N HIS A 105 -8.74 20.06 -2.42
CA HIS A 105 -9.77 20.95 -1.90
C HIS A 105 -9.33 22.41 -1.90
N SER A 106 -10.20 23.30 -2.38
CA SER A 106 -9.90 24.74 -2.54
C SER A 106 -9.53 25.50 -1.26
N MET A 107 -10.01 25.07 -0.10
CA MET A 107 -9.82 25.74 1.19
C MET A 107 -8.58 25.25 1.95
N TYR A 108 -7.95 24.16 1.49
CA TYR A 108 -6.86 23.51 2.19
C TYR A 108 -5.64 23.38 1.27
N ALA A 109 -4.48 23.80 1.76
CA ALA A 109 -3.24 23.74 0.99
C ALA A 109 -2.68 22.32 0.81
N LEU A 110 -3.17 21.34 1.58
CA LEU A 110 -2.57 20.02 1.72
C LEU A 110 -3.62 18.96 2.06
N THR A 111 -3.80 17.97 1.19
CA THR A 111 -4.72 16.83 1.39
C THR A 111 -4.18 15.49 0.90
N GLY A 112 -2.97 15.45 0.32
CA GLY A 112 -2.47 14.27 -0.39
C GLY A 112 -3.43 13.89 -1.52
N SER A 113 -3.67 12.59 -1.68
CA SER A 113 -4.67 12.05 -2.61
C SER A 113 -6.10 12.19 -2.11
N PHE A 114 -6.28 12.49 -0.82
CA PHE A 114 -7.60 12.61 -0.20
C PHE A 114 -8.24 13.96 -0.55
N PHE A 115 -9.57 14.01 -0.40
CA PHE A 115 -10.32 15.25 -0.54
C PHE A 115 -10.24 16.15 0.72
N ASN A 116 -10.01 15.56 1.91
CA ASN A 116 -10.09 16.28 3.18
C ASN A 116 -8.78 16.11 3.98
N PRO A 117 -8.24 17.20 4.58
CA PRO A 117 -7.00 17.12 5.37
C PRO A 117 -7.11 16.26 6.63
N GLY A 118 -8.31 16.07 7.19
CA GLY A 118 -8.54 15.23 8.38
C GLY A 118 -8.18 13.75 8.12
N PRO A 119 -8.85 13.07 7.17
CA PRO A 119 -8.49 11.72 6.77
C PRO A 119 -7.04 11.57 6.31
N TYR A 120 -6.52 12.55 5.55
CA TYR A 120 -5.12 12.54 5.10
C TYR A 120 -4.13 12.56 6.27
N SER A 121 -4.29 13.50 7.21
CA SER A 121 -3.42 13.60 8.38
C SER A 121 -3.58 12.40 9.31
N GLY A 122 -4.80 11.89 9.48
CA GLY A 122 -5.06 10.65 10.21
C GLY A 122 -4.38 9.43 9.58
N TYR A 123 -4.40 9.32 8.25
CA TYR A 123 -3.68 8.27 7.52
C TYR A 123 -2.18 8.34 7.80
N LEU A 124 -1.54 9.50 7.61
CA LEU A 124 -0.11 9.66 7.89
C LEU A 124 0.26 9.41 9.36
N ALA A 125 -0.58 9.85 10.30
CA ALA A 125 -0.38 9.62 11.72
C ALA A 125 -0.40 8.12 12.08
N MET A 126 -1.25 7.32 11.40
CA MET A 126 -1.29 5.86 11.54
C MET A 126 -0.08 5.17 10.89
N ILE A 127 0.47 5.71 9.80
CA ILE A 127 1.66 5.16 9.13
C ILE A 127 2.94 5.39 9.92
N LEU A 128 3.07 6.54 10.61
CA LEU A 128 4.26 6.87 11.40
C LEU A 128 4.72 5.76 12.37
N PRO A 129 3.87 5.19 13.25
CA PRO A 129 4.28 4.11 14.13
C PRO A 129 4.66 2.83 13.38
N VAL A 130 4.09 2.56 12.20
CA VAL A 130 4.48 1.42 11.34
C VAL A 130 5.89 1.62 10.80
N CYS A 131 6.20 2.82 10.29
CA CYS A 131 7.54 3.17 9.83
C CYS A 131 8.57 3.08 10.96
N LEU A 132 8.23 3.59 12.15
CA LEU A 132 9.10 3.53 13.33
C LEU A 132 9.36 2.07 13.75
N TYR A 133 8.32 1.24 13.81
CA TYR A 133 8.46 -0.18 14.10
C TYR A 133 9.38 -0.87 13.09
N GLN A 134 9.16 -0.65 11.80
CA GLN A 134 9.97 -1.29 10.75
C GLN A 134 11.44 -0.84 10.83
N TRP A 135 11.69 0.44 11.12
CA TRP A 135 13.05 0.95 11.31
C TRP A 135 13.76 0.29 12.51
N LEU A 136 13.07 0.13 13.65
CA LEU A 136 13.64 -0.52 14.85
C LEU A 136 13.87 -2.03 14.70
N VAL A 137 13.11 -2.69 13.83
CA VAL A 137 13.28 -4.12 13.53
C VAL A 137 14.37 -4.35 12.48
N CYS A 138 14.46 -3.52 11.44
CA CYS A 138 15.47 -3.65 10.39
C CYS A 138 16.84 -3.02 10.73
N GLY A 139 16.90 -2.10 11.69
CA GLY A 139 18.15 -1.47 12.14
C GLY A 139 18.96 -2.32 13.13
N ARG A 140 18.51 -3.55 13.43
CA ARG A 140 19.24 -4.57 14.19
C ARG A 140 19.82 -5.61 13.24
#